data_AF-A0A2G1WAL6-F1
#
_entry.id   AF-A0A2G1WAL6-F1
#
_cell.length_a   1.000
_cell.length_b   1.000
_cell.length_c   1.000
_cell.angle_alpha   90.00
_cell.angle_beta   90.00
_cell.angle_gamma   90.00
#
_symmetry.space_group_name_H-M   'P 1'
#
loop_
_entity.id
_entity.type
_entity.pdbx_description
1 polymer ?
#
loop_
_entity_poly.entity_id
_entity_poly.type
_entity_poly.pdbx_seq_one_letter_code
_entity_poly.pdbx_strand_id
1 'polypeptide(L)'
;MYHVPSNKTWDPTAIAERLRERNLDATVIADSVRITLPSAPPHNFFERLGNLILRTGPQHLVLSFDSQKFIRNITLEYDPLKISTEMAVFTQIGKACKEIGYWSAPDREIALRYCPDSAELRDLLDKVEQMQIEKENLVAKQDFEQAAQIRDAQTPLEQRIDAILFEATNEPDNSADNPAES
;
A
#
# COMPACT_ATOMS: atom_id res chain seq x y z
N MET A 1 -5.47 5.43 1.97
CA MET A 1 -4.91 4.17 2.51
C MET A 1 -6.04 3.19 2.80
N TYR A 2 -5.74 1.90 2.79
CA TYR A 2 -6.63 0.82 3.22
C TYR A 2 -5.96 -0.05 4.27
N HIS A 3 -6.73 -0.50 5.26
CA HIS A 3 -6.28 -1.37 6.35
C HIS A 3 -7.23 -2.55 6.51
N VAL A 4 -6.65 -3.74 6.66
CA VAL A 4 -7.36 -4.97 7.01
C VAL A 4 -7.45 -5.07 8.54
N PRO A 5 -8.65 -5.02 9.16
CA PRO A 5 -8.80 -4.93 10.62
C PRO A 5 -8.36 -6.15 11.44
N SER A 6 -8.14 -7.28 10.77
CA SER A 6 -7.53 -8.49 11.34
C SER A 6 -6.94 -9.33 10.22
N ASN A 7 -5.79 -9.97 10.45
CA ASN A 7 -5.09 -10.75 9.41
C ASN A 7 -5.99 -11.85 8.78
N LYS A 8 -7.02 -12.29 9.50
CA LYS A 8 -8.02 -13.28 9.07
C LYS A 8 -9.02 -12.80 8.03
N THR A 9 -9.07 -11.49 7.78
CA THR A 9 -10.04 -10.88 6.85
C THR A 9 -9.46 -10.56 5.47
N TRP A 10 -8.16 -10.78 5.27
CA TRP A 10 -7.58 -10.70 3.93
C TRP A 10 -8.08 -11.86 3.06
N ASP A 11 -8.85 -11.54 2.03
CA ASP A 11 -9.33 -12.49 1.03
C ASP A 11 -9.03 -11.97 -0.38
N PRO A 12 -7.94 -12.43 -1.01
CA PRO A 12 -7.56 -11.97 -2.35
C PRO A 12 -8.58 -12.44 -3.42
N THR A 13 -9.32 -13.52 -3.16
CA THR A 13 -10.35 -14.01 -4.08
C THR A 13 -11.56 -13.08 -4.07
N ALA A 14 -12.06 -12.74 -2.88
CA ALA A 14 -13.17 -11.81 -2.73
C ALA A 14 -12.85 -10.44 -3.32
N ILE A 15 -11.62 -9.93 -3.13
CA ILE A 15 -11.23 -8.63 -3.70
C ILE A 15 -11.10 -8.69 -5.21
N ALA A 16 -10.52 -9.75 -5.77
CA ALA A 16 -10.45 -9.94 -7.22
C ALA A 16 -11.86 -10.05 -7.85
N GLU A 17 -12.82 -10.69 -7.18
CA GLU A 17 -14.22 -10.72 -7.62
C GLU A 17 -14.84 -9.31 -7.64
N ARG A 18 -14.71 -8.54 -6.56
CA ARG A 18 -15.25 -7.17 -6.49
C ARG A 18 -14.62 -6.21 -7.50
N LEU A 19 -13.35 -6.41 -7.82
CA LEU A 19 -12.66 -5.65 -8.87
C LEU A 19 -13.18 -6.02 -10.26
N ARG A 20 -13.39 -7.32 -10.53
CA ARG A 20 -13.96 -7.81 -11.80
C ARG A 20 -15.40 -7.34 -12.04
N GLU A 21 -16.23 -7.29 -11.01
CA GLU A 21 -17.58 -6.71 -11.07
C GLU A 21 -17.59 -5.25 -11.57
N ARG A 22 -16.44 -4.57 -11.50
CA ARG A 22 -16.27 -3.18 -11.93
C ARG A 22 -15.51 -3.02 -13.24
N ASN A 23 -15.35 -4.12 -13.99
CA ASN A 23 -14.62 -4.20 -15.25
C ASN A 23 -13.10 -3.97 -15.13
N LEU A 24 -12.52 -4.28 -13.97
CA LEU A 24 -11.06 -4.39 -13.85
C LEU A 24 -10.63 -5.83 -14.10
N ASP A 25 -9.61 -6.02 -14.93
CA ASP A 25 -8.99 -7.33 -15.14
C ASP A 25 -8.11 -7.67 -13.93
N ALA A 26 -8.72 -8.35 -12.94
CA ALA A 26 -8.08 -8.73 -11.69
C ALA A 26 -7.92 -10.25 -11.60
N THR A 27 -6.69 -10.70 -11.33
CA THR A 27 -6.32 -12.10 -11.18
C THR A 27 -5.62 -12.32 -9.85
N VAL A 28 -5.97 -13.40 -9.15
CA VAL A 28 -5.29 -13.82 -7.92
C VAL A 28 -3.99 -14.53 -8.28
N ILE A 29 -2.89 -14.13 -7.65
CA ILE A 29 -1.58 -14.77 -7.77
C ILE A 29 -1.09 -15.03 -6.35
N ALA A 30 -1.08 -16.31 -5.96
CA ALA A 30 -0.80 -16.73 -4.59
C ALA A 30 -1.71 -16.00 -3.58
N ASP A 31 -1.15 -15.12 -2.74
CA ASP A 31 -1.84 -14.34 -1.72
C ASP A 31 -2.17 -12.89 -2.14
N SER A 32 -1.90 -12.55 -3.40
CA SER A 32 -1.95 -11.18 -3.91
C SER A 32 -2.91 -11.07 -5.10
N VAL A 33 -3.32 -9.84 -5.43
CA VAL A 33 -4.19 -9.55 -6.57
C VAL A 33 -3.47 -8.68 -7.58
N ARG A 34 -3.24 -9.24 -8.77
CA ARG A 34 -2.72 -8.50 -9.92
C ARG A 34 -3.88 -7.90 -10.70
N ILE A 35 -3.82 -6.59 -10.94
CA ILE A 35 -4.75 -5.85 -11.79
C ILE A 35 -4.02 -5.47 -13.06
N THR A 36 -4.48 -5.96 -14.19
CA THR A 36 -3.98 -5.58 -15.51
C THR A 36 -4.67 -4.30 -15.95
N LEU A 37 -3.87 -3.28 -16.27
CA LEU A 37 -4.39 -2.04 -16.82
C LEU A 37 -4.67 -2.20 -18.31
N PRO A 38 -5.81 -1.66 -18.79
CA PRO A 38 -6.09 -1.65 -20.22
C PRO A 38 -5.01 -0.83 -20.93
N SER A 39 -4.25 -1.48 -21.80
CA SER A 39 -3.34 -0.78 -22.70
C SER A 39 -4.17 -0.14 -23.82
N ALA A 40 -4.06 1.19 -23.99
CA ALA A 40 -4.59 1.82 -25.18
C ALA A 40 -3.86 1.21 -26.41
N PRO A 41 -4.58 0.74 -27.44
CA PRO A 41 -3.94 0.30 -28.66
C PRO A 41 -3.19 1.51 -29.27
N PRO A 42 -1.94 1.33 -29.72
CA PRO A 42 -1.15 2.44 -30.24
C PRO A 42 -1.84 3.05 -31.46
N HIS A 43 -2.06 4.36 -31.40
CA HIS A 43 -2.83 5.12 -32.39
C HIS A 43 -2.01 5.40 -33.66
N ASN A 44 -0.68 5.28 -33.60
CA ASN A 44 0.20 5.63 -34.71
C ASN A 44 1.49 4.77 -34.75
N PHE A 45 2.21 4.85 -35.88
CA PHE A 45 3.36 4.00 -36.17
C PHE A 45 4.55 4.27 -35.23
N PHE A 46 4.73 5.50 -34.76
CA PHE A 46 5.78 5.87 -33.81
C PHE A 46 5.52 5.27 -32.42
N GLU A 47 4.28 5.26 -31.94
CA GLU A 47 3.89 4.55 -30.70
C GLU A 47 4.06 3.04 -30.84
N ARG A 48 3.76 2.45 -32.02
CA ARG A 48 4.03 1.03 -32.28
C ARG A 48 5.52 0.70 -32.24
N LEU A 49 6.35 1.56 -32.81
CA LEU A 49 7.80 1.41 -32.82
C LEU A 49 8.38 1.61 -31.40
N GLY A 50 7.86 2.59 -30.65
CA GLY A 50 8.15 2.79 -29.23
C GLY A 50 7.79 1.57 -28.39
N ASN A 51 6.60 0.99 -28.59
CA ASN A 51 6.18 -0.24 -27.91
C ASN A 51 7.06 -1.45 -28.26
N LEU A 52 7.58 -1.51 -29.49
CA LEU A 52 8.49 -2.57 -29.95
C LEU A 52 9.89 -2.46 -29.32
N ILE A 53 10.40 -1.22 -29.17
CA ILE A 53 11.74 -0.94 -28.63
C ILE A 53 11.75 -0.93 -27.10
N LEU A 54 10.70 -0.39 -26.46
CA LEU A 54 10.59 -0.23 -25.01
C LEU A 54 9.85 -1.38 -24.31
N ARG A 55 9.32 -2.37 -25.05
CA ARG A 55 8.48 -3.45 -24.52
C ARG A 55 7.46 -2.92 -23.51
N THR A 56 6.61 -2.01 -23.93
CA THR A 56 5.44 -1.57 -23.13
C THR A 56 4.41 -2.69 -23.11
N GLY A 57 4.73 -3.76 -22.37
CA GLY A 57 3.78 -4.80 -22.03
C GLY A 57 2.62 -4.23 -21.22
N PRO A 58 1.59 -5.05 -20.96
CA PRO A 58 0.51 -4.66 -20.06
C PRO A 58 1.10 -4.13 -18.74
N GLN A 59 0.62 -2.97 -18.32
CA GLN A 59 0.98 -2.41 -17.03
C GLN A 59 0.16 -3.13 -15.95
N HIS A 60 0.79 -3.40 -14.82
CA HIS A 60 0.15 -4.11 -13.73
C HIS A 60 0.23 -3.30 -12.44
N LEU A 61 -0.85 -3.36 -11.66
CA LEU A 61 -0.82 -3.04 -10.23
C LEU A 61 -0.90 -4.36 -9.45
N VAL A 62 -0.24 -4.43 -8.31
CA VAL A 62 -0.35 -5.57 -7.40
C VAL A 62 -0.83 -5.07 -6.04
N LEU A 63 -1.96 -5.61 -5.59
CA LEU A 63 -2.45 -5.48 -4.22
C LEU A 63 -1.96 -6.69 -3.43
N SER A 64 -1.21 -6.45 -2.37
CA SER A 64 -0.72 -7.50 -1.48
C SER A 64 -1.00 -7.14 -0.02
N PHE A 65 -1.01 -8.15 0.82
CA PHE A 65 -1.19 -8.00 2.26
C PHE A 65 0.13 -8.27 2.97
N ASP A 66 0.55 -7.34 3.82
CA ASP A 66 1.77 -7.44 4.61
C ASP A 66 1.42 -7.68 6.07
N SER A 67 1.53 -8.94 6.50
CA SER A 67 1.21 -9.35 7.87
C SER A 67 2.17 -8.81 8.93
N GLN A 68 3.32 -8.24 8.53
CA GLN A 68 4.30 -7.66 9.45
C GLN A 68 3.95 -6.21 9.80
N LYS A 69 3.05 -5.58 9.05
CA LYS A 69 2.54 -4.23 9.33
C LYS A 69 1.17 -4.35 9.97
N PHE A 70 0.85 -3.48 10.91
CA PHE A 70 -0.48 -3.46 11.52
C PHE A 70 -1.42 -2.55 10.72
N ILE A 71 -1.14 -1.25 10.63
CA ILE A 71 -2.06 -0.28 10.03
C ILE A 71 -1.95 -0.22 8.50
N ARG A 72 -0.72 -0.23 7.99
CA ARG A 72 -0.40 -0.15 6.56
C ARG A 72 -0.22 -1.53 5.94
N ASN A 73 -1.13 -2.44 6.30
CA ASN A 73 -1.01 -3.85 5.96
C ASN A 73 -1.52 -4.21 4.56
N ILE A 74 -2.01 -3.24 3.77
CA ILE A 74 -2.25 -3.40 2.33
C ILE A 74 -1.21 -2.60 1.56
N THR A 75 -0.42 -3.29 0.75
CA THR A 75 0.54 -2.69 -0.16
C THR A 75 -0.05 -2.63 -1.56
N LEU A 76 0.15 -1.49 -2.24
CA LEU A 76 -0.20 -1.32 -3.65
C LEU A 76 1.09 -1.02 -4.43
N GLU A 77 1.59 -2.03 -5.12
CA GLU A 77 2.80 -1.94 -5.93
C GLU A 77 2.44 -1.54 -7.36
N TYR A 78 3.13 -0.54 -7.87
CA TYR A 78 3.02 -0.08 -9.26
C TYR A 78 4.25 0.72 -9.65
N ASP A 79 4.45 0.89 -10.96
CA ASP A 79 5.52 1.72 -11.50
C ASP A 79 5.03 3.18 -11.62
N PRO A 80 5.48 4.10 -10.75
CA PRO A 80 5.00 5.49 -10.73
C PRO A 80 5.46 6.29 -11.96
N LEU A 81 6.46 5.81 -12.71
CA LEU A 81 6.87 6.45 -13.97
C LEU A 81 5.92 6.08 -15.12
N LYS A 82 5.15 5.00 -14.95
CA LYS A 82 4.24 4.47 -15.98
C LYS A 82 2.77 4.69 -15.66
N ILE A 83 2.42 4.81 -14.37
CA ILE A 83 1.04 4.85 -13.87
C ILE A 83 0.84 6.12 -13.05
N SER A 84 -0.05 7.00 -13.50
CA SER A 84 -0.46 8.19 -12.75
C SER A 84 -1.47 7.82 -11.66
N THR A 85 -1.32 8.39 -10.47
CA THR A 85 -2.24 8.19 -9.34
C THR A 85 -3.64 8.76 -9.58
N GLU A 86 -3.82 9.61 -10.60
CA GLU A 86 -5.12 10.16 -11.00
C GLU A 86 -5.98 9.17 -11.81
N MET A 87 -5.45 7.98 -12.14
CA MET A 87 -6.20 6.99 -12.89
C MET A 87 -7.44 6.50 -12.12
N ALA A 88 -8.57 6.36 -12.83
CA ALA A 88 -9.83 5.88 -12.26
C ALA A 88 -9.71 4.50 -11.57
N VAL A 89 -8.71 3.70 -11.94
CA VAL A 89 -8.39 2.42 -11.32
C VAL A 89 -8.18 2.52 -9.80
N PHE A 90 -7.52 3.58 -9.30
CA PHE A 90 -7.28 3.74 -7.85
C PHE A 90 -8.59 3.99 -7.09
N THR A 91 -9.51 4.74 -7.70
CA THR A 91 -10.86 4.95 -7.14
C THR A 91 -11.65 3.65 -7.09
N GLN A 92 -11.52 2.82 -8.12
CA GLN A 92 -12.20 1.53 -8.23
C GLN A 92 -11.68 0.51 -7.23
N ILE A 93 -10.35 0.41 -7.07
CA ILE A 93 -9.69 -0.35 -6.02
C ILE A 93 -10.24 0.07 -4.66
N GLY A 94 -10.33 1.37 -4.43
CA GLY A 94 -10.84 1.89 -3.17
C GLY A 94 -12.27 1.52 -2.83
N LYS A 95 -13.15 1.50 -3.84
CA LYS A 95 -14.53 1.05 -3.67
C LYS A 95 -14.59 -0.46 -3.35
N ALA A 96 -13.79 -1.27 -4.04
CA ALA A 96 -13.74 -2.71 -3.80
C ALA A 96 -13.26 -3.03 -2.37
N CYS A 97 -12.18 -2.38 -1.91
CA CYS A 97 -11.68 -2.52 -0.54
C CYS A 97 -12.76 -2.18 0.50
N LYS A 98 -13.47 -1.04 0.33
CA LYS A 98 -14.52 -0.61 1.27
C LYS A 98 -15.69 -1.60 1.34
N GLU A 99 -16.09 -2.19 0.22
CA GLU A 99 -17.21 -3.15 0.19
C GLU A 99 -16.89 -4.47 0.88
N ILE A 100 -15.62 -4.85 0.96
CA ILE A 100 -15.16 -6.05 1.69
C ILE A 100 -14.96 -5.74 3.18
N GLY A 101 -15.14 -4.48 3.59
CA GLY A 101 -15.01 -4.05 4.98
C GLY A 101 -13.61 -3.62 5.37
N TYR A 102 -12.70 -3.42 4.40
CA TYR A 102 -11.40 -2.84 4.70
C TYR A 102 -11.58 -1.37 5.10
N TRP A 103 -10.85 -0.97 6.13
CA TRP A 103 -10.93 0.38 6.65
C TRP A 103 -10.22 1.34 5.72
N SER A 104 -10.81 2.51 5.52
CA SER A 104 -10.22 3.59 4.75
C SER A 104 -10.25 4.85 5.60
N ALA A 105 -9.21 5.01 6.40
CA ALA A 105 -9.04 6.11 7.34
C ALA A 105 -7.54 6.47 7.45
N PRO A 106 -7.19 7.65 7.99
CA PRO A 106 -5.81 8.01 8.30
C PRO A 106 -5.18 7.03 9.32
N ASP A 107 -3.86 6.88 9.28
CA ASP A 107 -3.13 5.98 10.19
C ASP A 107 -3.50 6.21 11.65
N ARG A 108 -3.46 7.48 12.07
CA ARG A 108 -3.81 7.89 13.42
C ARG A 108 -5.21 7.43 13.83
N GLU A 109 -6.19 7.56 12.95
CA GLU A 109 -7.56 7.15 13.26
C GLU A 109 -7.64 5.64 13.43
N ILE A 110 -6.95 4.87 12.59
CA ILE A 110 -6.90 3.41 12.70
C ILE A 110 -6.20 3.01 14.00
N ALA A 111 -5.01 3.56 14.28
CA ALA A 111 -4.23 3.27 15.47
C ALA A 111 -5.03 3.49 16.76
N LEU A 112 -5.68 4.66 16.86
CA LEU A 112 -6.42 5.07 18.06
C LEU A 112 -7.73 4.32 18.23
N ARG A 113 -8.24 3.61 17.21
CA ARG A 113 -9.36 2.68 17.40
C ARG A 113 -8.95 1.44 18.19
N TYR A 114 -7.72 0.96 18.00
CA TYR A 114 -7.21 -0.23 18.70
C TYR A 114 -6.64 0.10 20.06
N CYS A 115 -5.91 1.21 20.18
CA CYS A 115 -5.28 1.61 21.43
C CYS A 115 -5.55 3.11 21.72
N PRO A 116 -6.78 3.46 22.12
CA PRO A 116 -7.17 4.86 22.27
C PRO A 116 -6.40 5.58 23.36
N ASP A 117 -6.00 4.89 24.43
CA ASP A 117 -5.47 5.52 25.65
C ASP A 117 -3.94 5.58 25.71
N SER A 118 -3.22 4.98 24.76
CA SER A 118 -1.76 4.98 24.77
C SER A 118 -1.18 6.36 24.46
N ALA A 119 -0.52 6.95 25.46
CA ALA A 119 0.23 8.18 25.29
C ALA A 119 1.46 7.98 24.39
N GLU A 120 2.20 6.88 24.57
CA GLU A 120 3.36 6.52 23.74
C GLU A 120 2.97 6.41 22.26
N LEU A 121 1.84 5.77 21.96
CA LEU A 121 1.35 5.64 20.58
C LEU A 121 1.04 7.01 19.96
N ARG A 122 0.40 7.91 20.71
CA ARG A 122 0.09 9.27 20.22
C ARG A 122 1.36 10.04 19.90
N ASP A 123 2.36 10.01 20.78
CA ASP A 123 3.64 10.70 20.58
C ASP A 123 4.39 10.16 19.35
N LEU A 124 4.37 8.83 19.15
CA LEU A 124 4.98 8.19 17.97
C LEU A 124 4.26 8.58 16.67
N LEU A 125 2.92 8.59 16.67
CA LEU A 125 2.12 9.01 15.52
C LEU A 125 2.37 10.48 15.16
N ASP A 126 2.40 11.38 16.14
CA ASP A 126 2.72 12.79 15.94
C ASP A 126 4.10 12.97 15.28
N LYS A 127 5.09 12.21 15.75
CA LYS A 127 6.45 12.23 15.19
C LYS A 127 6.50 11.72 13.75
N VAL A 128 5.83 10.60 13.46
CA VAL A 128 5.77 10.02 12.12
C VAL A 128 5.06 10.96 11.13
N GLU A 129 3.97 11.62 11.54
CA GLU A 129 3.29 12.62 10.73
C GLU A 129 4.19 13.83 10.43
N GLN A 130 4.92 14.33 11.43
CA GLN A 130 5.86 15.44 11.22
C GLN A 130 6.98 15.07 10.23
N MET A 131 7.53 13.85 10.35
CA MET A 131 8.54 13.35 9.42
C MET A 131 7.99 13.16 7.99
N GLN A 132 6.72 12.79 7.86
CA GLN A 132 6.06 12.70 6.55
C GLN A 132 5.97 14.07 5.88
N ILE A 133 5.58 15.11 6.62
CA ILE A 133 5.54 16.50 6.13
C ILE A 133 6.94 16.96 5.71
N GLU A 134 7.96 16.66 6.50
CA GLU A 134 9.35 17.02 6.18
C GLU A 134 9.83 16.33 4.89
N LYS A 135 9.54 15.04 4.74
CA LYS A 135 9.85 14.27 3.52
C LYS A 135 9.16 14.86 2.28
N GLU A 136 7.88 15.21 2.36
CA GLU A 136 7.14 15.83 1.25
C GLU A 136 7.75 17.18 0.86
N ASN A 137 8.15 18.00 1.84
CA ASN A 137 8.82 19.27 1.60
C ASN A 137 10.20 19.09 0.93
N LEU A 138 10.96 18.06 1.31
CA LEU A 138 12.26 17.75 0.70
C LEU A 138 12.08 17.23 -0.74
N VAL A 139 11.11 16.36 -0.99
CA VAL A 139 10.77 15.89 -2.34
C VAL A 139 10.34 17.05 -3.24
N ALA A 140 9.54 17.99 -2.72
CA ALA A 140 9.16 19.19 -3.46
C ALA A 140 10.37 20.08 -3.82
N LYS A 141 11.42 20.06 -2.99
CA LYS A 141 12.71 20.73 -3.24
C LYS A 141 13.70 19.89 -4.05
N GLN A 142 13.31 18.70 -4.51
CA GLN A 142 14.16 17.72 -5.21
C GLN A 142 15.36 17.25 -4.38
N ASP A 143 15.29 17.36 -3.06
CA ASP A 143 16.31 16.86 -2.15
C ASP A 143 16.00 15.40 -1.78
N PHE A 144 16.25 14.51 -2.73
CA PHE A 144 15.92 13.09 -2.60
C PHE A 144 16.83 12.35 -1.60
N GLU A 145 18.05 12.83 -1.40
CA GLU A 145 19.00 12.23 -0.48
C GLU A 145 18.55 12.42 0.97
N GLN A 146 18.22 13.66 1.37
CA GLN A 146 17.69 13.90 2.72
C GLN A 146 16.31 13.27 2.91
N ALA A 147 15.46 13.28 1.88
CA ALA A 147 14.17 12.61 1.93
C ALA A 147 14.32 11.10 2.21
N ALA A 148 15.34 10.46 1.64
CA ALA A 148 15.66 9.06 1.90
C ALA A 148 16.16 8.84 3.33
N GLN A 149 17.01 9.72 3.86
CA GLN A 149 17.48 9.64 5.26
C GLN A 149 16.31 9.72 6.25
N ILE A 150 15.36 10.63 6.01
CA ILE A 150 14.15 10.73 6.86
C ILE A 150 13.30 9.47 6.76
N ARG A 151 13.11 8.92 5.55
CA ARG A 151 12.39 7.65 5.37
C ARG A 151 13.05 6.53 6.18
N ASP A 152 14.37 6.41 6.13
CA ASP A 152 15.09 5.34 6.82
C ASP A 152 14.97 5.51 8.35
N ALA A 153 15.00 6.75 8.84
CA ALA A 153 14.75 7.07 10.26
C ALA A 153 13.28 6.89 10.69
N GLN A 154 12.32 6.95 9.77
CA GLN A 154 10.89 6.75 10.02
C GLN A 154 10.57 5.27 10.28
N THR A 155 11.22 4.35 9.56
CA THR A 155 11.03 2.90 9.65
C THR A 155 10.99 2.34 11.09
N PRO A 156 11.98 2.60 11.97
CA PRO A 156 11.95 2.05 13.33
C PRO A 156 10.79 2.60 14.19
N LEU A 157 10.30 3.80 13.90
CA LEU A 157 9.14 4.36 14.60
C LEU A 157 7.85 3.67 14.15
N GLU A 158 7.71 3.42 12.84
CA GLU A 158 6.57 2.67 12.29
C GLU A 158 6.55 1.23 12.84
N GLN A 159 7.71 0.56 12.91
CA GLN A 159 7.83 -0.75 13.54
C GLN A 159 7.44 -0.74 15.03
N ARG A 160 7.80 0.31 15.78
CA ARG A 160 7.41 0.43 17.18
C ARG A 160 5.90 0.65 17.32
N ILE A 161 5.29 1.44 16.43
CA ILE A 161 3.83 1.61 16.38
C ILE A 161 3.15 0.28 16.13
N ASP A 162 3.59 -0.48 15.11
CA ASP A 162 3.03 -1.79 14.78
C ASP A 162 3.15 -2.76 15.96
N ALA A 163 4.31 -2.82 16.64
CA ALA A 163 4.51 -3.65 17.82
C ALA A 163 3.52 -3.33 18.96
N ILE A 164 3.30 -2.05 19.28
CA ILE A 164 2.33 -1.62 20.30
C ILE A 164 0.92 -2.10 19.94
N LEU A 165 0.56 -2.06 18.65
CA LEU A 165 -0.78 -2.43 18.17
C LEU A 165 -1.00 -3.94 18.14
N PHE A 166 0.01 -4.73 17.76
CA PHE A 166 -0.01 -6.19 17.88
C PHE A 166 -0.15 -6.62 19.33
N GLU A 167 0.66 -6.06 20.24
CA GLU A 167 0.58 -6.32 21.68
C GLU A 167 -0.82 -5.99 22.23
N ALA A 168 -1.39 -4.85 21.86
CA ALA A 168 -2.70 -4.41 22.34
C ALA A 168 -3.86 -5.31 21.87
N THR A 169 -3.71 -6.00 20.74
CA THR A 169 -4.76 -6.83 20.14
C THR A 169 -4.63 -8.32 20.43
N ASN A 170 -3.54 -8.73 21.11
CA ASN A 170 -3.13 -10.14 21.25
C ASN A 170 -2.98 -10.86 19.90
N GLU A 171 -2.79 -10.13 18.80
CA GLU A 171 -2.41 -10.74 17.53
C GLU A 171 -0.89 -10.95 17.53
N PRO A 172 -0.38 -12.14 17.15
CA PRO A 172 1.04 -12.39 17.13
C PRO A 172 1.73 -11.47 16.11
N ASP A 173 2.77 -10.78 16.58
CA ASP A 173 3.71 -10.10 15.70
C ASP A 173 4.52 -11.16 14.94
N ASN A 174 4.17 -11.38 13.67
CA ASN A 174 4.85 -12.34 12.80
C ASN A 174 6.16 -11.78 12.21
N SER A 175 6.65 -10.63 12.67
CA SER A 175 7.94 -10.07 12.24
C SER A 175 9.14 -10.95 12.61
N ALA A 176 8.99 -11.88 13.56
CA ALA A 176 10.04 -12.75 14.06
C ALA A 176 10.36 -13.98 13.18
N ASP A 177 9.55 -14.29 12.15
CA ASP A 177 9.64 -15.56 11.41
C ASP A 177 10.19 -15.46 9.98
N ASN A 178 10.93 -14.39 9.63
CA ASN A 178 11.74 -14.38 8.41
C ASN A 178 13.19 -14.80 8.75
N PRO A 179 13.57 -16.09 8.65
CA PRO A 179 14.97 -16.39 8.43
C PRO A 179 15.32 -15.78 7.06
N ALA A 180 16.27 -14.87 7.05
CA ALA A 180 16.93 -14.47 5.82
C ALA A 180 17.46 -15.74 5.14
N GLU A 181 16.75 -16.24 4.14
CA GLU A 181 17.23 -17.36 3.32
C GLU A 181 18.34 -16.84 2.39
N SER A 182 19.57 -17.06 2.87
CA SER A 182 20.77 -17.61 2.20
C SER A 182 21.02 -17.29 0.72
#